data_AF-A0A534V241-F1
#
_entry.id   AF-A0A534V241-F1
#
_cell.length_a   1.000
_cell.length_b   1.000
_cell.length_c   1.000
_cell.angle_alpha   90.00
_cell.angle_beta   90.00
_cell.angle_gamma   90.00
#
_symmetry.space_group_name_H-M   'P 1'
#
loop_
_entity.id
_entity.type
_entity.pdbx_description
1 polymer ?
#
loop_
_entity_poly.entity_id
_entity_poly.type
_entity_poly.pdbx_seq_one_letter_code
_entity_poly.pdbx_strand_id
1 'polypeptide(L)'
;MAAIVFALLSAALYGSADFLGGLASRRSSVMPVMIFSQLAGLVMLLLVLPFLPAASATGADFAWGAVAGAALGIGLMLLYQGLATGKMSVVAPVTAVLAVVVSAVAGMVIGDRLSVSAFAGVALAMMAITLISQDGTREKANAGCGTAPGLAAALSAGVLIGVFFAALKQTSPASGLLPLVSARLAALVALGAVALWRRPPWRIGRDLVWLIVAGGALDIFANVLYLLATREGMLTIAATLTSLYPASTILLARLVLGERQRRIQIVGLACAGLGVVLLGAG
;
A
#
# COMPACT_ATOMS: atom_id res chain seq x y z
N MET A 1 17.47 -17.02 1.47
CA MET A 1 16.77 -17.35 0.20
C MET A 1 15.25 -17.27 0.37
N ALA A 2 14.68 -17.92 1.39
CA ALA A 2 13.23 -17.88 1.66
C ALA A 2 12.69 -16.45 1.88
N ALA A 3 13.36 -15.61 2.69
CA ALA A 3 13.02 -14.19 2.83
C ALA A 3 12.89 -13.40 1.51
N ILE A 4 13.78 -13.64 0.53
CA ILE A 4 13.75 -12.98 -0.79
C ILE A 4 12.51 -13.42 -1.57
N VAL A 5 12.22 -14.72 -1.56
CA VAL A 5 11.03 -15.28 -2.21
C VAL A 5 9.75 -14.73 -1.59
N PHE A 6 9.66 -14.70 -0.26
CA PHE A 6 8.51 -14.13 0.45
C PHE A 6 8.31 -12.65 0.15
N ALA A 7 9.38 -11.86 0.09
CA ALA A 7 9.28 -10.44 -0.21
C ALA A 7 8.87 -10.17 -1.67
N LEU A 8 9.39 -10.93 -2.63
CA LEU A 8 8.98 -10.84 -4.04
C LEU A 8 7.53 -11.25 -4.24
N LEU A 9 7.11 -12.36 -3.61
CA LEU A 9 5.71 -12.79 -3.63
C LEU A 9 4.81 -11.74 -2.96
N SER A 10 5.23 -11.17 -1.83
CA SER A 10 4.52 -10.08 -1.16
C SER A 10 4.34 -8.87 -2.10
N ALA A 11 5.39 -8.46 -2.80
CA ALA A 11 5.30 -7.37 -3.79
C ALA A 11 4.30 -7.70 -4.90
N ALA A 12 4.36 -8.91 -5.46
CA ALA A 12 3.45 -9.34 -6.51
C ALA A 12 1.98 -9.32 -6.05
N LEU A 13 1.72 -9.79 -4.83
CA LEU A 13 0.39 -9.87 -4.23
C LEU A 13 -0.17 -8.51 -3.82
N TYR A 14 0.62 -7.63 -3.19
CA TYR A 14 0.22 -6.25 -2.93
C TYR A 14 -0.16 -5.55 -4.23
N GLY A 15 0.67 -5.70 -5.26
CA GLY A 15 0.40 -5.04 -6.53
C GLY A 15 -0.84 -5.59 -7.24
N SER A 16 -1.10 -6.90 -7.09
CA SER A 16 -2.31 -7.55 -7.58
C SER A 16 -3.55 -7.11 -6.81
N ALA A 17 -3.47 -7.02 -5.48
CA ALA A 17 -4.55 -6.55 -4.62
C ALA A 17 -4.96 -5.11 -4.96
N ASP A 18 -3.99 -4.21 -5.14
CA ASP A 18 -4.22 -2.83 -5.56
C ASP A 18 -4.84 -2.74 -6.97
N PHE A 19 -4.42 -3.63 -7.88
CA PHE A 19 -5.01 -3.74 -9.20
C PHE A 19 -6.49 -4.14 -9.14
N LEU A 20 -6.81 -5.23 -8.44
CA LEU A 20 -8.19 -5.71 -8.29
C LEU A 20 -9.07 -4.70 -7.54
N GLY A 21 -8.54 -4.10 -6.48
CA GLY A 21 -9.23 -3.08 -5.68
C GLY A 21 -9.49 -1.80 -6.46
N GLY A 22 -8.53 -1.35 -7.26
CA GLY A 22 -8.69 -0.24 -8.20
C GLY A 22 -9.72 -0.55 -9.29
N LEU A 23 -9.69 -1.75 -9.87
CA LEU A 23 -10.66 -2.18 -10.89
C LEU A 23 -12.09 -2.27 -10.33
N ALA A 24 -12.25 -2.84 -9.14
CA ALA A 24 -13.54 -2.91 -8.45
C ALA A 24 -14.06 -1.51 -8.10
N SER A 25 -13.18 -0.62 -7.63
CA SER A 25 -13.50 0.78 -7.26
C SER A 25 -13.84 1.67 -8.47
N ARG A 26 -13.39 1.32 -9.67
CA ARG A 26 -13.81 1.97 -10.93
C ARG A 26 -15.21 1.55 -11.37
N ARG A 27 -15.61 0.33 -11.05
CA ARG A 27 -16.89 -0.27 -11.49
C ARG A 27 -17.99 -0.21 -10.43
N SER A 28 -17.67 0.24 -9.22
CA SER A 28 -18.56 0.25 -8.06
C SER A 28 -18.23 1.41 -7.14
N SER A 29 -19.07 1.63 -6.12
CA SER A 29 -18.74 2.56 -5.04
C SER A 29 -17.50 2.09 -4.28
N VAL A 30 -16.54 3.00 -4.02
CA VAL A 30 -15.28 2.69 -3.34
C VAL A 30 -15.50 2.20 -1.91
N MET A 31 -16.48 2.76 -1.19
CA MET A 31 -16.68 2.47 0.22
C MET A 31 -17.04 1.01 0.51
N PRO A 32 -18.06 0.43 -0.15
CA PRO A 32 -18.38 -0.97 0.05
C PRO A 32 -17.24 -1.90 -0.41
N VAL A 33 -16.59 -1.60 -1.54
CA VAL A 33 -15.41 -2.36 -2.02
C VAL A 33 -14.33 -2.44 -0.94
N MET A 34 -14.00 -1.31 -0.31
CA MET A 34 -13.01 -1.24 0.76
C MET A 34 -13.44 -2.02 2.00
N ILE A 35 -14.66 -1.83 2.49
CA ILE A 35 -15.15 -2.51 3.70
C ILE A 35 -15.16 -4.02 3.50
N PHE A 36 -15.70 -4.52 2.39
CA PHE A 36 -15.77 -5.96 2.14
C PHE A 36 -14.39 -6.56 1.85
N SER A 37 -13.47 -5.83 1.22
CA SER A 37 -12.09 -6.27 1.04
C SER A 37 -11.37 -6.40 2.40
N GLN A 38 -11.52 -5.40 3.28
CA GLN A 38 -10.97 -5.44 4.65
C GLN A 38 -11.60 -6.55 5.49
N LEU A 39 -12.90 -6.79 5.34
CA LEU A 39 -13.61 -7.88 6.01
C LEU A 39 -13.11 -9.25 5.54
N ALA A 40 -12.97 -9.44 4.22
CA ALA A 40 -12.42 -10.68 3.65
C ALA A 40 -10.99 -10.93 4.15
N GLY A 41 -10.14 -9.89 4.18
CA GLY A 41 -8.80 -9.95 4.74
C GLY A 41 -8.78 -10.30 6.23
N LEU A 42 -9.68 -9.72 7.03
CA LEU A 42 -9.83 -10.05 8.45
C LEU A 42 -10.24 -11.51 8.66
N VAL A 43 -11.24 -11.98 7.92
CA VAL A 43 -11.70 -13.39 8.01
C VAL A 43 -10.56 -14.34 7.68
N MET A 44 -9.84 -14.08 6.58
CA MET A 44 -8.69 -14.89 6.19
C MET A 44 -7.57 -14.85 7.23
N LEU A 45 -7.27 -13.68 7.82
CA LEU A 45 -6.31 -13.58 8.91
C LEU A 45 -6.71 -14.42 10.12
N LEU A 46 -7.96 -14.34 10.54
CA LEU A 46 -8.50 -15.12 11.67
C LEU A 46 -8.49 -16.62 11.40
N LEU A 47 -8.66 -17.04 10.15
CA LEU A 47 -8.54 -18.44 9.74
C LEU A 47 -7.10 -18.94 9.76
N VAL A 48 -6.12 -18.09 9.45
CA VAL A 48 -4.69 -18.46 9.44
C VAL A 48 -4.09 -18.45 10.86
N LEU A 49 -4.57 -17.57 11.74
CA LEU A 49 -4.02 -17.35 13.09
C LEU A 49 -3.82 -18.65 13.92
N PRO A 50 -4.76 -19.62 13.95
CA PRO A 50 -4.62 -20.84 14.74
C PRO A 50 -3.52 -21.79 14.25
N PHE A 51 -3.08 -21.63 13.00
CA PHE A 51 -2.04 -22.47 12.40
C PHE A 51 -0.62 -21.91 12.62
N LEU A 52 -0.51 -20.75 13.27
CA LEU A 52 0.77 -20.09 13.52
C LEU A 52 1.28 -20.36 14.94
N PRO A 53 2.60 -20.25 15.17
CA PRO A 53 3.17 -20.34 16.52
C PRO A 53 2.52 -19.35 17.48
N ALA A 54 2.38 -19.76 18.74
CA ALA A 54 1.84 -18.92 19.79
C ALA A 54 2.65 -17.62 19.89
N ALA A 55 1.93 -16.49 19.86
CA ALA A 55 2.51 -15.17 19.93
C ALA A 55 2.02 -14.45 21.18
N SER A 56 2.88 -13.62 21.78
CA SER A 56 2.55 -12.79 22.93
C SER A 56 2.55 -11.33 22.51
N ALA A 57 1.36 -10.77 22.33
CA ALA A 57 1.18 -9.35 22.05
C ALA A 57 0.81 -8.60 23.33
N THR A 58 1.43 -7.44 23.52
CA THR A 58 1.12 -6.49 24.58
C THR A 58 0.01 -5.53 24.16
N GLY A 59 -0.57 -4.79 25.11
CA GLY A 59 -1.53 -3.73 24.78
C GLY A 59 -0.95 -2.65 23.85
N ALA A 60 0.35 -2.38 23.94
CA ALA A 60 1.04 -1.45 23.06
C ALA A 60 1.10 -1.95 21.61
N ASP A 61 1.32 -3.25 21.41
CA ASP A 61 1.33 -3.86 20.07
C ASP A 61 -0.05 -3.75 19.39
N PHE A 62 -1.12 -3.95 20.16
CA PHE A 62 -2.47 -3.76 19.65
C PHE A 62 -2.78 -2.29 19.36
N ALA A 63 -2.30 -1.35 20.18
CA ALA A 63 -2.48 0.08 19.96
C ALA A 63 -1.77 0.57 18.69
N TRP A 64 -0.50 0.17 18.50
CA TRP A 64 0.24 0.47 17.27
C TRP A 64 -0.39 -0.20 16.05
N GLY A 65 -0.85 -1.44 16.19
CA GLY A 65 -1.64 -2.12 15.17
C GLY A 65 -2.90 -1.33 14.81
N ALA A 66 -3.64 -0.81 15.80
CA ALA A 66 -4.84 -0.02 15.56
C ALA A 66 -4.55 1.31 14.84
N VAL A 67 -3.50 2.03 15.24
CA VAL A 67 -3.05 3.25 14.55
C VAL A 67 -2.68 2.94 13.11
N ALA A 68 -1.89 1.87 12.90
CA ALA A 68 -1.48 1.42 11.58
C ALA A 68 -2.71 1.10 10.73
N GLY A 69 -3.65 0.33 11.26
CA GLY A 69 -4.88 -0.06 10.59
C GLY A 69 -5.80 1.08 10.20
N ALA A 70 -6.03 2.02 11.11
CA ALA A 70 -6.84 3.20 10.82
C ALA A 70 -6.22 4.03 9.70
N ALA A 71 -4.90 4.24 9.75
CA ALA A 71 -4.15 4.95 8.71
C ALA A 71 -4.23 4.20 7.37
N LEU A 72 -3.98 2.89 7.35
CA LEU A 72 -4.05 2.07 6.14
C LEU A 72 -5.46 2.04 5.54
N GLY A 73 -6.50 1.89 6.37
CA GLY A 73 -7.90 1.85 5.91
C GLY A 73 -8.29 3.12 5.16
N ILE A 74 -8.03 4.29 5.77
CA ILE A 74 -8.28 5.59 5.14
C ILE A 74 -7.34 5.81 3.94
N GLY A 75 -6.07 5.43 4.07
CA GLY A 75 -5.07 5.56 3.02
C GLY A 75 -5.43 4.77 1.77
N LEU A 76 -5.82 3.50 1.91
CA LEU A 76 -6.29 2.66 0.81
C LEU A 76 -7.59 3.19 0.20
N MET A 77 -8.51 3.72 1.00
CA MET A 77 -9.72 4.37 0.48
C MET A 77 -9.35 5.55 -0.45
N LEU A 78 -8.41 6.40 -0.03
CA LEU A 78 -7.93 7.52 -0.85
C LEU A 78 -7.15 7.04 -2.07
N LEU A 79 -6.32 5.99 -1.93
CA LEU A 79 -5.63 5.37 -3.05
C LEU A 79 -6.64 4.88 -4.09
N TYR A 80 -7.67 4.15 -3.68
CA TYR A 80 -8.67 3.60 -4.60
C TYR A 80 -9.55 4.69 -5.21
N GLN A 81 -9.86 5.76 -4.48
CA GLN A 81 -10.50 6.96 -5.04
C GLN A 81 -9.59 7.64 -6.07
N GLY A 82 -8.30 7.77 -5.78
CA GLY A 82 -7.30 8.31 -6.71
C GLY A 82 -7.16 7.43 -7.95
N LEU A 83 -7.14 6.10 -7.78
CA LEU A 83 -7.10 5.14 -8.88
C LEU A 83 -8.39 5.15 -9.70
N ALA A 84 -9.54 5.49 -9.11
CA ALA A 84 -10.80 5.60 -9.84
C ALA A 84 -10.91 6.90 -10.64
N THR A 85 -10.33 7.99 -10.14
CA THR A 85 -10.45 9.34 -10.72
C THR A 85 -9.24 9.79 -11.54
N GLY A 86 -8.08 9.15 -11.36
CA GLY A 86 -6.81 9.47 -12.02
C GLY A 86 -6.25 8.31 -12.85
N LYS A 87 -5.07 8.53 -13.43
CA LYS A 87 -4.32 7.48 -14.16
C LYS A 87 -3.64 6.54 -13.17
N MET A 88 -3.88 5.24 -13.33
CA MET A 88 -3.29 4.21 -12.46
C MET A 88 -1.75 4.24 -12.48
N SER A 89 -1.19 4.53 -13.67
CA SER A 89 0.24 4.70 -13.90
C SER A 89 0.91 5.87 -13.17
N VAL A 90 0.14 6.78 -12.56
CA VAL A 90 0.66 7.92 -11.79
C VAL A 90 0.32 7.77 -10.31
N VAL A 91 -0.94 7.49 -10.00
CA VAL A 91 -1.44 7.46 -8.61
C VAL A 91 -0.75 6.36 -7.81
N ALA A 92 -0.64 5.14 -8.33
CA ALA A 92 -0.03 4.03 -7.59
C ALA A 92 1.47 4.28 -7.30
N PRO A 93 2.31 4.66 -8.28
CA PRO A 93 3.71 4.97 -7.99
C PRO A 93 3.91 6.16 -7.05
N VAL A 94 3.16 7.26 -7.22
CA VAL A 94 3.31 8.45 -6.35
C VAL A 94 2.97 8.09 -4.91
N THR A 95 1.88 7.34 -4.70
CA THR A 95 1.47 6.85 -3.37
C THR A 95 2.57 6.01 -2.73
N ALA A 96 3.10 5.05 -3.49
CA ALA A 96 4.13 4.12 -3.01
C ALA A 96 5.41 4.84 -2.58
N VAL A 97 5.91 5.75 -3.43
CA VAL A 97 7.15 6.46 -3.13
C VAL A 97 6.98 7.38 -1.92
N LEU A 98 5.86 8.09 -1.83
CA LEU A 98 5.60 8.96 -0.68
C LEU A 98 5.43 8.17 0.62
N ALA A 99 4.80 6.99 0.57
CA ALA A 99 4.70 6.11 1.74
C ALA A 99 6.08 5.70 2.26
N VAL A 100 6.99 5.35 1.37
CA VAL A 100 8.37 5.01 1.74
C VAL A 100 9.09 6.21 2.35
N VAL A 101 9.01 7.39 1.73
CA VAL A 101 9.65 8.61 2.25
C VAL A 101 9.12 8.97 3.63
N VAL A 102 7.79 8.96 3.82
CA VAL A 102 7.15 9.28 5.10
C VAL A 102 7.55 8.27 6.17
N SER A 103 7.58 6.97 5.85
CA SER A 103 8.04 5.94 6.78
C SER A 103 9.51 6.12 7.17
N ALA A 104 10.38 6.49 6.24
CA ALA A 104 11.80 6.75 6.51
C ALA A 104 11.99 7.98 7.42
N VAL A 105 11.25 9.06 7.15
CA VAL A 105 11.28 10.28 7.99
C VAL A 105 10.71 10.00 9.38
N ALA A 106 9.64 9.21 9.49
CA ALA A 106 9.12 8.80 10.80
C ALA A 106 10.18 8.01 11.61
N GLY A 107 10.92 7.12 10.95
CA GLY A 107 12.05 6.41 11.56
C GLY A 107 13.13 7.35 12.13
N MET A 108 13.49 8.42 11.40
CA MET A 108 14.41 9.46 11.90
C MET A 108 13.93 10.08 13.21
N VAL A 109 12.64 10.44 13.27
CA VAL A 109 12.04 11.09 14.43
C VAL A 109 12.00 10.14 15.63
N ILE A 110 11.84 8.83 15.40
CA ILE A 110 11.84 7.78 16.42
C ILE A 110 13.26 7.44 16.91
N GLY A 111 14.30 7.95 16.23
CA GLY A 111 15.71 7.82 16.64
C GLY A 111 16.56 6.90 15.76
N ASP A 112 16.04 6.43 14.61
CA ASP A 112 16.84 5.71 13.64
C ASP A 112 17.91 6.63 13.03
N ARG A 113 19.16 6.15 12.95
CA ARG A 113 20.23 6.85 12.23
C ARG A 113 20.18 6.44 10.76
N LEU A 114 19.75 7.36 9.89
CA LEU A 114 19.88 7.13 8.45
C LEU A 114 21.34 7.29 8.03
N SER A 115 21.85 6.31 7.31
CA SER A 115 23.13 6.42 6.65
C SER A 115 23.06 7.28 5.38
N VAL A 116 24.23 7.55 4.80
CA VAL A 116 24.38 8.35 3.57
C VAL A 116 23.65 7.72 2.37
N SER A 117 23.60 6.39 2.29
CA SER A 117 22.83 5.67 1.25
C SER A 117 21.33 5.92 1.39
N ALA A 118 20.82 6.01 2.62
CA ALA A 118 19.41 6.26 2.85
C ALA A 118 18.98 7.67 2.41
N PHE A 119 19.84 8.69 2.62
CA PHE A 119 19.63 10.04 2.06
C PHE A 119 19.61 10.06 0.52
N ALA A 120 20.54 9.34 -0.12
CA ALA A 120 20.54 9.19 -1.58
C ALA A 120 19.26 8.51 -2.08
N GLY A 121 18.75 7.53 -1.34
CA GLY A 121 17.48 6.87 -1.60
C GLY A 121 16.28 7.80 -1.53
N VAL A 122 16.21 8.68 -0.52
CA VAL A 122 15.17 9.73 -0.43
C VAL A 122 15.25 10.70 -1.62
N ALA A 123 16.45 11.13 -2.00
CA ALA A 123 16.62 12.03 -3.15
C ALA A 123 16.15 11.38 -4.47
N LEU A 124 16.47 10.10 -4.68
CA LEU A 124 16.02 9.33 -5.83
C LEU A 124 14.49 9.09 -5.83
N ALA A 125 13.91 8.84 -4.66
CA ALA A 125 12.47 8.75 -4.47
C ALA A 125 11.77 10.06 -4.88
N MET A 126 12.27 11.21 -4.40
CA MET A 126 11.73 12.52 -4.78
C MET A 126 11.88 12.79 -6.29
N MET A 127 13.01 12.40 -6.88
CA MET A 127 13.22 12.50 -8.33
C MET A 127 12.26 11.59 -9.11
N ALA A 128 12.02 10.37 -8.64
CA ALA A 128 11.04 9.46 -9.24
C ALA A 128 9.63 10.06 -9.21
N ILE A 129 9.19 10.62 -8.08
CA ILE A 129 7.88 11.29 -7.95
C ILE A 129 7.76 12.42 -8.97
N THR A 130 8.78 13.26 -9.12
CA THR A 130 8.74 14.36 -10.08
C THR A 130 8.67 13.86 -11.53
N LEU A 131 9.49 12.87 -11.91
CA LEU A 131 9.45 12.25 -13.25
C LEU A 131 8.09 11.62 -13.56
N ILE A 132 7.48 10.92 -12.60
CA ILE A 132 6.16 10.31 -12.76
C ILE A 132 5.05 11.37 -12.84
N SER A 133 5.21 12.50 -12.14
CA SER A 133 4.20 13.57 -12.06
C SER A 133 4.23 14.53 -13.26
N GLN A 134 5.40 14.75 -13.89
CA GLN A 134 5.63 15.77 -14.92
C GLN A 134 4.83 15.61 -16.23
N ASP A 135 4.35 14.41 -16.55
CA ASP A 135 3.54 14.19 -17.77
C ASP A 135 2.03 14.16 -17.51
N GLY A 136 1.61 14.03 -16.24
CA GLY A 136 0.24 14.39 -15.87
C GLY A 136 -0.02 15.88 -16.18
N THR A 137 1.02 16.72 -16.13
CA THR A 137 1.01 18.15 -16.44
C THR A 137 1.17 18.52 -17.92
N ARG A 138 1.85 17.74 -18.77
CA ARG A 138 1.91 18.05 -20.22
C ARG A 138 0.62 17.71 -20.96
N GLU A 139 -0.12 16.72 -20.49
CA GLU A 139 -1.49 16.43 -20.95
C GLU A 139 -2.53 17.38 -20.32
N LYS A 140 -2.20 18.16 -19.26
CA LYS A 140 -3.06 19.27 -18.78
C LYS A 140 -3.28 20.33 -19.85
N ALA A 141 -2.37 20.43 -20.84
CA ALA A 141 -2.56 21.35 -21.95
C ALA A 141 -3.67 20.91 -22.92
N ASN A 142 -4.08 19.63 -22.92
CA ASN A 142 -5.08 19.09 -23.85
C ASN A 142 -6.30 18.41 -23.19
N ALA A 143 -6.30 18.12 -21.90
CA ALA A 143 -7.43 17.50 -21.20
C ALA A 143 -7.84 18.32 -19.97
N GLY A 144 -9.03 18.92 -20.04
CA GLY A 144 -9.60 19.73 -18.96
C GLY A 144 -9.68 18.98 -17.62
N CYS A 145 -9.31 19.68 -16.55
CA CYS A 145 -9.79 19.57 -15.16
C CYS A 145 -10.02 18.17 -14.51
N GLY A 146 -9.29 17.12 -14.90
CA GLY A 146 -9.48 15.76 -14.33
C GLY A 146 -8.35 15.22 -13.42
N THR A 147 -7.15 15.81 -13.44
CA THR A 147 -5.94 15.20 -12.82
C THR A 147 -5.61 15.67 -11.40
N ALA A 148 -6.13 16.83 -10.96
CA ALA A 148 -5.84 17.37 -9.63
C ALA A 148 -6.39 16.52 -8.46
N PRO A 149 -7.63 15.96 -8.52
CA PRO A 149 -8.19 15.18 -7.41
C PRO A 149 -7.44 13.87 -7.17
N GLY A 150 -7.06 13.17 -8.24
CA GLY A 150 -6.36 11.89 -8.15
C GLY A 150 -4.95 12.02 -7.57
N LEU A 151 -4.23 13.10 -7.87
CA LEU A 151 -2.91 13.36 -7.30
C LEU A 151 -2.99 13.73 -5.82
N ALA A 152 -3.95 14.59 -5.43
CA ALA A 152 -4.16 14.91 -4.02
C ALA A 152 -4.50 13.64 -3.22
N ALA A 153 -5.36 12.78 -3.76
CA ALA A 153 -5.69 11.50 -3.16
C ALA A 153 -4.46 10.57 -3.05
N ALA A 154 -3.59 10.52 -4.08
CA ALA A 154 -2.34 9.76 -4.06
C ALA A 154 -1.37 10.25 -2.97
N LEU A 155 -1.23 11.57 -2.82
CA LEU A 155 -0.36 12.16 -1.82
C LEU A 155 -0.89 11.88 -0.40
N SER A 156 -2.18 12.11 -0.16
CA SER A 156 -2.80 11.81 1.13
C SER A 156 -2.75 10.32 1.46
N ALA A 157 -2.99 9.45 0.48
CA ALA A 157 -2.85 8.01 0.63
C ALA A 157 -1.40 7.63 0.98
N GLY A 158 -0.41 8.20 0.30
CA GLY A 158 1.00 7.92 0.52
C GLY A 158 1.42 8.29 1.95
N VAL A 159 1.00 9.45 2.45
CA VAL A 159 1.26 9.84 3.85
C VAL A 159 0.68 8.82 4.83
N LEU A 160 -0.59 8.46 4.66
CA LEU A 160 -1.27 7.52 5.57
C LEU A 160 -0.68 6.10 5.51
N ILE A 161 -0.30 5.62 4.33
CA ILE A 161 0.37 4.33 4.16
C ILE A 161 1.78 4.38 4.77
N GLY A 162 2.48 5.51 4.67
CA GLY A 162 3.75 5.72 5.36
C GLY A 162 3.61 5.67 6.89
N VAL A 163 2.56 6.30 7.44
CA VAL A 163 2.21 6.19 8.86
C VAL A 163 1.91 4.75 9.26
N PHE A 164 1.21 3.98 8.40
CA PHE A 164 0.97 2.55 8.62
C PHE A 164 2.28 1.77 8.76
N PHE A 165 3.23 1.94 7.84
CA PHE A 165 4.52 1.25 7.91
C PHE A 165 5.33 1.66 9.15
N ALA A 166 5.37 2.95 9.48
CA ALA A 166 6.04 3.45 10.67
C ALA A 166 5.43 2.90 11.95
N ALA A 167 4.10 2.85 12.05
CA ALA A 167 3.39 2.30 13.20
C ALA A 167 3.60 0.78 13.35
N LEU A 168 3.60 0.02 12.25
CA LEU A 168 3.90 -1.42 12.29
C LEU A 168 5.33 -1.70 12.78
N LYS A 169 6.31 -0.85 12.43
CA LYS A 169 7.69 -0.99 12.91
C LYS A 169 7.80 -0.94 14.44
N GLN A 170 6.87 -0.28 15.12
CA GLN A 170 6.85 -0.17 16.58
C GLN A 170 6.31 -1.43 17.28
N THR A 171 5.76 -2.38 16.52
CA THR A 171 5.24 -3.64 17.08
C THR A 171 6.39 -4.60 17.41
N SER A 172 6.28 -5.27 18.56
CA SER A 172 7.27 -6.22 19.02
C SER A 172 7.35 -7.44 18.09
N PRO A 173 8.55 -7.97 17.79
CA PRO A 173 8.70 -9.22 17.04
C PRO A 173 7.93 -10.41 17.66
N ALA A 174 7.80 -10.43 18.99
CA ALA A 174 7.10 -11.48 19.73
C ALA A 174 5.57 -11.47 19.54
N SER A 175 5.02 -10.34 19.07
CA SER A 175 3.57 -10.15 18.89
C SER A 175 2.97 -10.95 17.74
N GLY A 176 3.78 -11.62 16.91
CA GLY A 176 3.24 -12.48 15.86
C GLY A 176 2.44 -11.67 14.82
N LEU A 177 1.36 -12.24 14.30
CA LEU A 177 0.43 -11.50 13.43
C LEU A 177 -0.67 -10.77 14.20
N LEU A 178 -0.68 -10.82 15.53
CA LEU A 178 -1.76 -10.26 16.36
C LEU A 178 -1.98 -8.75 16.15
N PRO A 179 -0.95 -7.91 15.92
CA PRO A 179 -1.18 -6.49 15.61
C PRO A 179 -1.96 -6.26 14.32
N LEU A 180 -1.92 -7.20 13.35
CA LEU A 180 -2.74 -7.09 12.15
C LEU A 180 -4.22 -7.25 12.46
N VAL A 181 -4.59 -8.00 13.50
CA VAL A 181 -5.99 -8.14 13.88
C VAL A 181 -6.55 -6.80 14.35
N SER A 182 -5.85 -6.11 15.26
CA SER A 182 -6.27 -4.76 15.66
C SER A 182 -6.17 -3.76 14.51
N ALA A 183 -5.20 -3.92 13.59
CA ALA A 183 -5.12 -3.10 12.39
C ALA A 183 -6.36 -3.26 11.51
N ARG A 184 -6.80 -4.48 11.22
CA ARG A 184 -7.99 -4.73 10.39
C ARG A 184 -9.27 -4.25 11.07
N LEU A 185 -9.40 -4.47 12.38
CA LEU A 185 -10.54 -3.96 13.15
C LEU A 185 -10.56 -2.42 13.14
N ALA A 186 -9.43 -1.77 13.38
CA ALA A 186 -9.35 -0.31 13.35
C ALA A 186 -9.58 0.26 11.95
N ALA A 187 -9.12 -0.42 10.89
CA ALA A 187 -9.43 -0.06 9.50
C ALA A 187 -10.94 -0.13 9.25
N LEU A 188 -11.61 -1.20 9.67
CA LEU A 188 -13.06 -1.36 9.55
C LEU A 188 -13.83 -0.31 10.35
N VAL A 189 -13.38 0.02 11.57
CA VAL A 189 -13.99 1.07 12.40
C VAL A 189 -13.80 2.44 11.75
N ALA A 190 -12.60 2.77 11.28
CA ALA A 190 -12.31 4.04 10.61
C ALA A 190 -13.13 4.20 9.32
N LEU A 191 -13.18 3.15 8.49
CA LEU A 191 -14.01 3.12 7.30
C LEU A 191 -15.50 3.19 7.68
N GLY A 192 -15.95 2.45 8.69
CA GLY A 192 -17.32 2.51 9.19
C GLY A 192 -17.70 3.94 9.60
N ALA A 193 -16.86 4.63 10.37
CA ALA A 193 -17.08 6.01 10.78
C ALA A 193 -17.19 6.96 9.56
N VAL A 194 -16.30 6.82 8.58
CA VAL A 194 -16.37 7.59 7.33
C VAL A 194 -17.64 7.26 6.54
N ALA A 195 -18.09 6.00 6.55
CA ALA A 195 -19.30 5.58 5.84
C ALA A 195 -20.56 6.16 6.50
N LEU A 196 -20.59 6.20 7.84
CA LEU A 196 -21.67 6.83 8.60
C LEU A 196 -21.73 8.34 8.35
N TRP A 197 -20.56 9.00 8.26
CA TRP A 197 -20.47 10.43 7.97
C TRP A 197 -20.92 10.74 6.54
N ARG A 198 -20.30 10.09 5.54
CA ARG A 198 -20.50 10.43 4.12
C ARG A 198 -21.74 9.81 3.50
N ARG A 199 -22.34 8.82 4.17
CA ARG A 199 -23.52 8.05 3.71
C ARG A 199 -23.45 7.69 2.22
N PRO A 200 -22.36 7.02 1.77
CA PRO A 200 -22.19 6.72 0.36
C PRO A 200 -23.23 5.70 -0.11
N PRO A 201 -23.53 5.66 -1.42
CA PRO A 201 -24.40 4.65 -1.98
C PRO A 201 -23.79 3.25 -1.78
N TRP A 202 -24.58 2.34 -1.25
CA TRP A 202 -24.21 0.94 -1.09
C TRP A 202 -24.62 0.16 -2.34
N ARG A 203 -23.75 0.20 -3.36
CA ARG A 203 -23.96 -0.53 -4.61
C ARG A 203 -22.74 -1.39 -4.88
N ILE A 204 -22.94 -2.70 -4.94
CA ILE A 204 -21.96 -3.69 -5.38
C ILE A 204 -22.66 -4.57 -6.41
N GLY A 205 -22.12 -4.62 -7.62
CA GLY A 205 -22.53 -5.62 -8.60
C GLY A 205 -22.07 -7.01 -8.16
N ARG A 206 -22.93 -8.02 -8.28
CA ARG A 206 -22.58 -9.42 -7.91
C ARG A 206 -21.30 -9.89 -8.62
N ASP A 207 -21.10 -9.44 -9.85
CA ASP A 207 -19.96 -9.76 -10.71
C ASP A 207 -18.62 -9.19 -10.19
N LEU A 208 -18.67 -8.26 -9.22
CA LEU A 208 -17.49 -7.64 -8.60
C LEU A 208 -17.13 -8.27 -7.26
N VAL A 209 -17.99 -9.13 -6.69
CA VAL A 209 -17.74 -9.75 -5.38
C VAL A 209 -16.45 -10.56 -5.40
N TRP A 210 -16.19 -11.30 -6.49
CA TRP A 210 -14.95 -12.07 -6.61
C TRP A 210 -13.71 -11.16 -6.63
N LEU A 211 -13.75 -10.00 -7.30
CA LEU A 211 -12.64 -9.04 -7.33
C LEU A 211 -12.35 -8.50 -5.93
N ILE A 212 -13.39 -8.21 -5.17
CA ILE A 212 -13.30 -7.67 -3.81
C ILE A 212 -12.71 -8.72 -2.86
N VAL A 213 -13.24 -9.94 -2.90
CA VAL A 213 -12.79 -11.04 -2.04
C VAL A 213 -11.36 -11.46 -2.40
N ALA A 214 -11.05 -11.61 -3.69
CA ALA A 214 -9.71 -11.91 -4.16
C ALA A 214 -8.73 -10.78 -3.79
N GLY A 215 -9.10 -9.52 -3.97
CA GLY A 215 -8.29 -8.37 -3.57
C GLY A 215 -7.94 -8.39 -2.08
N GLY A 216 -8.94 -8.59 -1.22
CA GLY A 216 -8.75 -8.68 0.23
C GLY A 216 -7.92 -9.89 0.67
N ALA A 217 -8.10 -11.04 0.00
CA ALA A 217 -7.32 -12.25 0.25
C ALA A 217 -5.85 -12.09 -0.17
N LEU A 218 -5.60 -11.49 -1.35
CA LEU A 218 -4.24 -11.21 -1.81
C LEU A 218 -3.55 -10.19 -0.91
N ASP A 219 -4.26 -9.15 -0.46
CA ASP A 219 -3.71 -8.13 0.46
C ASP A 219 -3.27 -8.76 1.80
N ILE A 220 -4.12 -9.57 2.43
CA ILE A 220 -3.72 -10.19 3.70
C ILE A 220 -2.59 -11.20 3.51
N PHE A 221 -2.62 -11.98 2.42
CA PHE A 221 -1.56 -12.94 2.13
C PHE A 221 -0.22 -12.23 1.86
N ALA A 222 -0.25 -11.06 1.20
CA ALA A 222 0.92 -10.19 1.06
C ALA A 222 1.47 -9.76 2.42
N ASN A 223 0.60 -9.26 3.32
CA ASN A 223 1.03 -8.85 4.66
C ASN A 223 1.65 -10.00 5.48
N VAL A 224 1.11 -11.22 5.36
CA VAL A 224 1.67 -12.42 6.01
C VAL A 224 3.08 -12.70 5.48
N LEU A 225 3.25 -12.74 4.15
CA LEU A 225 4.55 -12.98 3.53
C LEU A 225 5.56 -11.88 3.84
N TYR A 226 5.12 -10.62 3.86
CA TYR A 226 5.94 -9.48 4.27
C TYR A 226 6.49 -9.67 5.68
N LEU A 227 5.63 -10.03 6.64
CA LEU A 227 6.07 -10.26 8.02
C LEU A 227 6.96 -11.48 8.18
N LEU A 228 6.75 -12.55 7.41
CA LEU A 228 7.68 -13.68 7.38
C LEU A 228 9.05 -13.26 6.83
N ALA A 229 9.07 -12.47 5.76
CA ALA A 229 10.30 -11.95 5.17
C ALA A 229 11.07 -11.01 6.11
N THR A 230 10.37 -10.15 6.85
CA THR A 230 11.01 -9.25 7.83
C THR A 230 11.59 -10.00 9.03
N ARG A 231 10.97 -11.11 9.43
CA ARG A 231 11.40 -11.93 10.57
C ARG A 231 12.54 -12.90 10.28
N GLU A 232 12.69 -13.35 9.04
CA GLU A 232 13.85 -14.15 8.62
C GLU A 232 15.17 -13.34 8.52
N GLY A 233 15.19 -12.10 9.01
CA GLY A 233 16.44 -11.40 9.36
C GLY A 233 16.95 -10.40 8.33
N MET A 234 16.19 -10.10 7.28
CA MET A 234 16.59 -9.10 6.27
C MET A 234 15.49 -8.06 6.04
N LEU A 235 15.09 -7.38 7.11
CA LEU A 235 14.07 -6.31 7.13
C LEU A 235 14.24 -5.31 5.96
N THR A 236 15.48 -4.87 5.76
CA THR A 236 15.95 -4.06 4.63
C THR A 236 15.60 -4.66 3.26
N ILE A 237 15.96 -5.92 3.04
CA ILE A 237 15.76 -6.59 1.75
C ILE A 237 14.27 -6.86 1.53
N ALA A 238 13.55 -7.26 2.59
CA ALA A 238 12.12 -7.49 2.53
C ALA A 238 11.35 -6.21 2.16
N ALA A 239 11.65 -5.09 2.81
CA ALA A 239 11.06 -3.79 2.48
C ALA A 239 11.39 -3.36 1.04
N THR A 240 12.64 -3.56 0.62
CA THR A 240 13.13 -3.21 -0.72
C THR A 240 12.45 -4.00 -1.83
N LEU A 241 12.32 -5.32 -1.65
CA LEU A 241 11.69 -6.17 -2.66
C LEU A 241 10.17 -5.95 -2.66
N THR A 242 9.56 -5.73 -1.49
CA THR A 242 8.13 -5.48 -1.38
C THR A 242 7.72 -4.13 -1.98
N SER A 243 8.59 -3.12 -1.95
CA SER A 243 8.33 -1.82 -2.60
C SER A 243 8.26 -1.89 -4.13
N LEU A 244 8.59 -3.03 -4.74
CA LEU A 244 8.35 -3.28 -6.16
C LEU A 244 6.89 -3.59 -6.47
N TYR A 245 6.00 -3.64 -5.48
CA TYR A 245 4.57 -3.88 -5.70
C TYR A 245 3.91 -2.97 -6.76
N PRO A 246 4.27 -1.67 -6.91
CA PRO A 246 3.67 -0.82 -7.95
C PRO A 246 4.00 -1.31 -9.36
N ALA A 247 5.14 -1.99 -9.54
CA ALA A 247 5.51 -2.59 -10.81
C ALA A 247 4.56 -3.73 -11.19
N SER A 248 4.13 -4.54 -10.21
CA SER A 248 3.10 -5.58 -10.41
C SER A 248 1.74 -4.96 -10.77
N THR A 249 1.31 -3.93 -10.04
CA THR A 249 0.07 -3.19 -10.34
C THR A 249 0.06 -2.62 -11.76
N ILE A 250 1.18 -2.00 -12.15
CA ILE A 250 1.40 -1.43 -13.48
C ILE A 250 1.37 -2.50 -14.57
N LEU A 251 2.06 -3.63 -14.35
CA LEU A 251 2.14 -4.70 -15.31
C LEU A 251 0.74 -5.28 -15.57
N LEU A 252 -0.03 -5.52 -14.52
CA LEU A 252 -1.41 -5.98 -14.63
C LEU A 252 -2.30 -4.94 -15.32
N ALA A 253 -2.16 -3.65 -14.98
CA ALA A 253 -2.88 -2.58 -15.67
C ALA A 253 -2.56 -2.54 -17.17
N ARG A 254 -1.29 -2.73 -17.55
CA ARG A 254 -0.88 -2.79 -18.95
C ARG A 254 -1.45 -4.01 -19.67
N LEU A 255 -1.39 -5.19 -19.05
CA LEU A 255 -1.82 -6.45 -19.67
C LEU A 255 -3.34 -6.56 -19.77
N VAL A 256 -4.07 -6.11 -18.75
CA VAL A 256 -5.53 -6.30 -18.65
C VAL A 256 -6.30 -5.08 -19.18
N LEU A 257 -5.82 -3.86 -18.92
CA LEU A 257 -6.50 -2.62 -19.33
C LEU A 257 -5.89 -2.01 -20.60
N GLY A 258 -4.76 -2.53 -21.09
CA GLY A 258 -4.10 -2.00 -22.29
C GLY A 258 -3.46 -0.63 -22.09
N GLU A 259 -3.27 -0.18 -20.84
CA GLU A 259 -2.64 1.11 -20.55
C GLU A 259 -1.18 1.13 -21.06
N ARG A 260 -0.91 1.97 -22.06
CA ARG A 260 0.44 2.13 -22.60
C ARG A 260 1.26 3.06 -21.72
N GLN A 261 2.38 2.54 -21.22
CA GLN A 261 3.30 3.33 -20.41
C GLN A 261 4.31 4.08 -21.27
N ARG A 262 4.51 5.36 -20.94
CA ARG A 262 5.54 6.18 -21.57
C ARG A 262 6.91 5.84 -20.98
N ARG A 263 7.98 5.98 -21.78
CA ARG A 263 9.36 5.68 -21.36
C ARG A 263 9.76 6.42 -20.07
N ILE A 264 9.27 7.64 -19.86
CA ILE A 264 9.51 8.43 -18.64
C ILE A 264 8.94 7.78 -17.37
N GLN A 265 7.76 7.15 -17.44
CA GLN A 265 7.17 6.46 -16.28
C GLN A 265 7.97 5.19 -15.92
N ILE A 266 8.50 4.51 -16.93
CA ILE A 266 9.38 3.34 -16.73
C ILE A 266 10.69 3.78 -16.06
N VAL A 267 11.28 4.87 -16.52
CA VAL A 267 12.49 5.45 -15.90
C VAL A 267 12.21 5.92 -14.48
N GLY A 268 11.08 6.62 -14.25
CA GLY A 268 10.66 7.02 -12.92
C GLY A 268 10.44 5.83 -11.98
N LEU A 269 9.83 4.75 -12.45
CA LEU A 269 9.66 3.51 -11.69
C LEU A 269 11.00 2.84 -11.37
N ALA A 270 11.94 2.83 -12.32
CA ALA A 270 13.29 2.33 -12.09
C ALA A 270 14.04 3.18 -11.05
N CYS A 271 13.94 4.51 -11.12
CA CYS A 271 14.48 5.43 -10.12
C CYS A 271 13.84 5.22 -8.75
N ALA A 272 12.52 5.01 -8.68
CA ALA A 272 11.82 4.69 -7.43
C ALA A 272 12.36 3.39 -6.84
N GLY A 273 12.45 2.32 -7.64
CA GLY A 273 13.00 1.04 -7.21
C GLY A 273 14.42 1.19 -6.67
N LEU A 274 15.30 1.89 -7.38
CA LEU A 274 16.66 2.18 -6.93
C LEU A 274 16.69 3.01 -5.64
N GLY A 275 15.82 4.02 -5.52
CA GLY A 275 15.70 4.84 -4.33
C GLY A 275 15.31 4.02 -3.10
N VAL A 276 14.36 3.08 -3.25
CA VAL A 276 13.97 2.20 -2.13
C VAL A 276 15.09 1.21 -1.79
N VAL A 277 15.81 0.67 -2.78
CA VAL A 277 16.99 -0.18 -2.53
C VAL A 277 18.03 0.55 -1.69
N LEU A 278 18.32 1.81 -2.01
CA LEU A 278 19.28 2.62 -1.27
C LEU A 278 18.79 2.99 0.13
N LEU A 279 17.48 3.24 0.28
CA LEU A 279 16.83 3.44 1.58
C LEU A 279 16.87 2.20 2.46
N GLY A 280 16.69 1.02 1.87
CA GLY A 280 16.80 -0.23 2.61
C GLY A 280 18.25 -0.51 3.02
N ALA A 281 19.20 -0.34 2.10
CA ALA A 281 20.61 -0.66 2.32
C ALA A 281 21.31 0.24 3.35
N GLY A 282 20.63 1.28 3.83
CA GLY A 282 21.19 2.32 4.68
C GLY A 282 20.58 2.40 6.06
#